data_AF-A0AA37ZUJ2-F1
#
_entry.id   AF-A0AA37ZUJ2-F1
#
_cell.length_a   1.000
_cell.length_b   1.000
_cell.length_c   1.000
_cell.angle_alpha   90.00
_cell.angle_beta   90.00
_cell.angle_gamma   90.00
#
_symmetry.space_group_name_H-M   'P 1'
#
loop_
_entity.id
_entity.type
_entity.pdbx_description
1 polymer ?
#
loop_
_entity_poly.entity_id
_entity_poly.type
_entity_poly.pdbx_seq_one_letter_code
_entity_poly.pdbx_strand_id
1 'polypeptide(L)'
;MVKDNEVLEFFRGELSLAVTFTFKLIPIELDTPLQGYAEWDELPYAIEDFGEKYNVEVSVIDFEAYYPRERESVYRKWFTKEPIKQVSKPLTVRMFAESARAGHWLYD
;
A
#
# COMPACT_ATOMS: atom_id res chain seq x y z
N MET A 1 -18.24 -9.30 -9.46
CA MET A 1 -17.91 -8.81 -8.11
C MET A 1 -16.43 -9.04 -7.90
N VAL A 2 -15.68 -7.98 -7.58
CA VAL A 2 -14.23 -8.05 -7.38
C VAL A 2 -13.93 -8.93 -6.16
N LYS A 3 -12.94 -9.82 -6.28
CA LYS A 3 -12.49 -10.69 -5.18
C LYS A 3 -11.25 -10.12 -4.53
N ASP A 4 -11.14 -10.26 -3.21
CA ASP A 4 -10.00 -9.76 -2.44
C ASP A 4 -8.65 -10.33 -2.95
N ASN A 5 -8.63 -11.61 -3.35
CA ASN A 5 -7.43 -12.23 -3.92
C ASN A 5 -7.03 -11.63 -5.28
N GLU A 6 -7.97 -11.12 -6.06
CA GLU A 6 -7.66 -10.50 -7.35
C GLU A 6 -6.93 -9.17 -7.17
N VAL A 7 -7.40 -8.37 -6.21
CA VAL A 7 -6.76 -7.10 -5.83
C VAL A 7 -5.41 -7.36 -5.16
N LEU A 8 -5.30 -8.42 -4.35
CA LEU A 8 -4.02 -8.83 -3.77
C LEU A 8 -2.99 -9.20 -4.83
N GLU A 9 -3.36 -10.01 -5.81
CA GLU A 9 -2.46 -10.40 -6.90
C GLU A 9 -2.12 -9.22 -7.80
N PHE A 10 -3.03 -8.25 -7.97
CA PHE A 10 -2.73 -6.99 -8.66
C PHE A 10 -1.59 -6.24 -7.98
N PHE A 11 -1.69 -5.95 -6.68
CA PHE A 11 -0.62 -5.22 -5.97
C PHE A 11 0.69 -6.01 -5.89
N ARG A 12 0.64 -7.35 -5.88
CA ARG A 12 1.85 -8.19 -5.96
C ARG A 12 2.54 -8.14 -7.32
N GLY A 13 1.80 -7.81 -8.39
CA GLY A 13 2.34 -7.65 -9.74
C GLY A 13 2.86 -6.24 -10.01
N GLU A 14 2.19 -5.22 -9.47
CA GLU A 14 2.56 -3.81 -9.65
C GLU A 14 3.72 -3.38 -8.74
N LEU A 15 3.73 -3.84 -7.49
CA LEU A 15 4.73 -3.41 -6.51
C LEU A 15 5.95 -4.33 -6.50
N SER A 16 7.12 -3.72 -6.43
CA SER A 16 8.40 -4.38 -6.21
C SER A 16 8.35 -5.14 -4.89
N LEU A 17 8.52 -6.46 -4.95
CA LEU A 17 8.43 -7.26 -3.75
C LEU A 17 9.59 -6.96 -2.80
N ALA A 18 9.27 -6.57 -1.56
CA ALA A 18 10.27 -6.35 -0.54
C ALA A 18 10.97 -7.68 -0.21
N VAL A 19 12.29 -7.64 -0.15
CA VAL A 19 13.13 -8.79 0.21
C VAL A 19 13.79 -8.55 1.57
N THR A 20 13.85 -9.57 2.41
CA THR A 20 14.65 -9.53 3.64
C THR A 20 16.15 -9.57 3.30
N PHE A 21 17.01 -9.26 4.27
CA PHE A 21 18.46 -9.42 4.14
C PHE A 21 18.90 -10.83 3.73
N THR A 22 18.10 -11.86 4.02
CA THR A 22 18.34 -13.24 3.57
C THR A 22 17.71 -13.55 2.21
N PHE A 23 17.35 -12.54 1.42
CA PHE A 23 16.66 -12.66 0.13
C PHE A 23 15.34 -13.45 0.17
N LYS A 24 14.64 -13.46 1.31
CA LYS A 24 13.29 -14.04 1.38
C LYS A 24 12.30 -12.95 0.98
N LEU A 25 11.41 -13.28 0.05
CA LEU A 25 10.29 -12.42 -0.33
C LEU A 25 9.38 -12.23 0.88
N ILE A 26 9.01 -10.98 1.15
CA ILE A 26 7.98 -10.63 2.12
C ILE A 26 6.68 -10.54 1.32
N PRO A 27 5.78 -11.54 1.40
CA PRO A 27 4.55 -11.47 0.62
C PRO A 27 3.66 -10.33 1.12
N ILE A 28 3.07 -9.58 0.19
CA ILE A 28 1.97 -8.67 0.51
C ILE A 28 0.77 -9.54 0.91
N GLU A 29 0.17 -9.25 2.06
CA GLU A 29 -1.07 -9.84 2.56
C GLU A 29 -2.19 -8.76 2.57
N LEU A 30 -3.44 -9.17 2.79
CA LEU A 30 -4.58 -8.24 2.75
C LEU A 30 -4.45 -7.08 3.75
N ASP A 31 -3.91 -7.37 4.93
CA ASP A 31 -3.71 -6.41 6.02
C ASP A 31 -2.34 -5.71 5.97
N THR A 32 -1.52 -5.98 4.96
CA THR A 32 -0.21 -5.32 4.80
C THR A 32 -0.42 -3.82 4.51
N PRO A 33 0.15 -2.92 5.33
CA PRO A 33 0.13 -1.49 5.06
C PRO A 33 1.09 -1.17 3.90
N LEU A 34 0.53 -0.85 2.73
CA LEU A 34 1.30 -0.64 1.50
C LEU A 34 2.23 0.58 1.61
N GLN A 35 1.87 1.60 2.39
CA GLN A 35 2.71 2.79 2.58
C GLN A 35 4.03 2.52 3.32
N GLY A 36 4.10 1.42 4.07
CA GLY A 36 5.31 0.98 4.75
C GLY A 36 6.13 -0.01 3.92
N TYR A 37 5.48 -0.61 2.91
CA TYR A 37 6.00 -1.65 2.04
C TYR A 37 6.66 -1.06 0.79
N ALA A 38 5.93 -0.21 0.07
CA ALA A 38 6.37 0.44 -1.17
C ALA A 38 6.77 1.91 -0.92
N GLU A 39 7.71 2.39 -1.71
CA GLU A 39 8.20 3.76 -1.64
C GLU A 39 7.22 4.74 -2.34
N TRP A 40 7.46 6.05 -2.15
CA TRP A 40 6.57 7.10 -2.68
C TRP A 40 6.67 7.27 -4.19
N ASP A 41 7.76 6.83 -4.79
CA ASP A 41 7.98 6.81 -6.24
C ASP A 41 7.33 5.60 -6.93
N GLU A 42 6.69 4.70 -6.17
CA GLU A 42 6.07 3.47 -6.69
C GLU A 42 4.58 3.37 -6.33
N LEU A 43 4.23 3.48 -5.04
CA LEU A 43 2.86 3.20 -4.61
C LEU A 43 1.80 4.12 -5.25
N PRO A 44 2.02 5.44 -5.44
CA PRO A 44 1.03 6.30 -6.08
C PRO A 44 0.68 5.84 -7.51
N TYR A 45 1.66 5.40 -8.30
CA TYR A 45 1.41 4.88 -9.65
C TYR A 45 0.59 3.59 -9.61
N ALA A 46 0.93 2.65 -8.72
CA ALA A 46 0.15 1.42 -8.55
C ALA A 46 -1.30 1.69 -8.10
N ILE A 47 -1.53 2.78 -7.35
CA ILE A 47 -2.87 3.21 -6.94
C ILE A 47 -3.64 3.84 -8.11
N GLU A 48 -2.98 4.63 -8.95
CA GLU A 48 -3.58 5.15 -10.19
C GLU A 48 -4.00 4.00 -11.11
N ASP A 49 -3.11 3.03 -11.36
CA ASP A 49 -3.40 1.84 -12.17
C ASP A 49 -4.54 1.00 -11.57
N PHE A 50 -4.61 0.91 -10.23
CA PHE A 50 -5.75 0.31 -9.53
C PHE A 50 -7.06 1.05 -9.84
N GLY A 51 -7.04 2.38 -9.74
CA GLY A 51 -8.20 3.23 -9.99
C GLY A 51 -8.73 3.05 -11.41
N GLU A 52 -7.84 3.02 -12.41
CA GLU A 52 -8.20 2.76 -13.80
C GLU A 52 -8.77 1.35 -14.00
N LYS A 53 -8.10 0.32 -13.45
CA LYS A 53 -8.48 -1.08 -13.62
C LYS A 53 -9.84 -1.40 -13.00
N TYR A 54 -10.12 -0.86 -11.82
CA TYR A 54 -11.32 -1.15 -11.04
C TYR A 54 -12.40 -0.07 -11.12
N ASN A 55 -12.16 0.99 -11.91
CA ASN A 55 -13.03 2.16 -12.02
C ASN A 55 -13.36 2.75 -10.64
N VAL A 56 -12.32 2.93 -9.81
CA VAL A 56 -12.41 3.53 -8.48
C VAL A 56 -11.78 4.92 -8.53
N GLU A 57 -12.50 5.94 -8.06
CA GLU A 57 -11.94 7.27 -7.91
C GLU A 57 -10.92 7.28 -6.76
N VAL A 58 -9.63 7.28 -7.10
CA VAL A 58 -8.51 7.28 -6.15
C VAL A 58 -7.95 8.67 -5.87
N SER A 59 -8.32 9.68 -6.67
CA SER A 59 -7.86 11.07 -6.50
C SER A 59 -8.35 11.71 -5.19
N VAL A 60 -9.36 11.12 -4.55
CA VAL A 60 -9.88 11.54 -3.24
C VAL A 60 -9.04 11.05 -2.07
N ILE A 61 -8.07 10.16 -2.31
CA ILE A 61 -7.19 9.64 -1.27
C ILE A 61 -6.26 10.76 -0.81
N ASP A 62 -6.38 11.15 0.46
CA ASP A 62 -5.45 12.09 1.09
C ASP A 62 -4.11 11.40 1.37
N PHE A 63 -3.21 11.45 0.39
CA PHE A 63 -1.88 10.88 0.54
C PHE A 63 -1.05 11.53 1.65
N GLU A 64 -1.29 12.79 2.04
CA GLU A 64 -0.57 13.41 3.17
C GLU A 64 -0.94 12.74 4.50
N ALA A 65 -2.18 12.29 4.64
CA ALA A 65 -2.63 11.51 5.81
C ALA A 65 -1.94 10.14 5.92
N TYR A 66 -1.58 9.53 4.79
CA TYR A 66 -0.91 8.22 4.73
C TYR A 66 0.62 8.34 4.75
N TYR A 67 1.16 9.42 4.19
CA TYR A 67 2.57 9.71 4.00
C TYR A 67 2.97 11.05 4.65
N PRO A 68 3.03 11.13 5.98
CA PRO A 68 3.43 12.36 6.64
C PRO A 68 4.85 12.74 6.20
N ARG A 69 5.07 14.01 5.84
CA ARG A 69 6.36 14.54 5.36
C ARG A 69 7.51 14.32 6.35
N GLU A 70 7.20 14.16 7.63
CA GLU A 70 8.11 13.78 8.71
C GLU A 70 8.39 12.26 8.76
N ARG A 71 8.28 11.53 7.64
CA ARG A 71 8.79 10.15 7.58
C ARG A 71 10.27 10.17 7.89
N GLU A 72 10.61 9.79 9.13
CA GLU A 72 11.96 9.41 9.50
C GLU A 72 12.46 8.40 8.47
N SER A 73 13.44 8.84 7.70
CA SER A 73 14.09 8.14 6.59
C SER A 73 14.01 6.62 6.70
N VAL A 74 13.49 5.96 5.67
CA VAL A 74 13.52 4.50 5.52
C VAL A 74 14.94 3.91 5.65
N TYR A 75 16.00 4.72 5.52
CA TYR A 75 17.37 4.31 5.78
C TYR A 75 17.67 4.04 7.26
N ARG A 76 16.82 4.51 8.20
CA ARG A 76 16.86 4.12 9.63
C ARG A 76 16.42 2.65 9.84
N LYS A 77 15.67 2.05 8.89
CA LYS A 77 15.16 0.66 8.94
C LYS A 77 16.26 -0.39 9.01
N TRP A 78 17.46 -0.10 8.51
CA TRP A 78 18.57 -1.07 8.46
C TRP A 78 19.46 -1.04 9.72
N PHE A 79 19.34 -0.01 10.56
CA PHE A 79 20.23 0.21 11.71
C PHE A 79 19.52 0.23 13.07
N THR A 80 18.18 0.20 13.11
CA THR A 80 17.42 0.34 14.37
C THR A 80 16.38 -0.77 14.50
N LYS A 81 16.36 -1.47 15.66
CA LYS A 81 15.39 -2.54 15.99
C LYS A 81 14.02 -2.02 16.40
N GLU A 82 13.77 -0.71 16.31
CA GLU A 82 12.49 -0.15 16.71
C GLU A 82 11.40 -0.51 15.69
N PRO A 83 10.25 -1.05 16.14
CA PRO A 83 9.12 -1.27 15.26
C PRO A 83 8.74 0.07 14.63
N ILE A 84 8.49 0.04 13.32
CA ILE A 84 7.97 1.21 12.59
C ILE A 84 6.74 1.68 13.38
N LYS A 85 6.86 2.80 14.10
CA LYS A 85 5.70 3.42 14.72
C LYS A 85 4.82 3.84 13.56
N GLN A 86 3.76 3.09 13.33
CA GLN A 86 2.79 3.45 12.31
C GLN A 86 2.03 4.66 12.83
N VAL A 87 2.58 5.85 12.54
CA VAL A 87 2.02 7.14 13.00
C VAL A 87 0.79 7.52 12.16
N SER A 88 0.64 6.94 10.95
CA SER A 88 -0.46 7.20 10.01
C SER A 88 -1.47 6.04 9.93
N LYS A 89 -2.69 6.35 9.46
CA LYS A 89 -3.72 5.34 9.16
C LYS A 89 -3.15 4.29 8.20
N PRO A 90 -3.44 2.99 8.36
CA PRO A 90 -2.93 1.95 7.46
C PRO A 90 -3.60 2.08 6.08
N LEU A 91 -2.85 1.95 4.99
CA LEU A 91 -3.38 1.89 3.62
C LEU A 91 -3.19 0.45 3.12
N THR A 92 -4.20 -0.39 3.35
CA THR A 92 -4.08 -1.85 3.16
C THR A 92 -4.75 -2.34 1.90
N VAL A 93 -4.33 -3.49 1.38
CA VAL A 93 -4.98 -4.17 0.24
C VAL A 93 -6.45 -4.46 0.52
N ARG A 94 -6.83 -4.75 1.78
CA ARG A 94 -8.24 -4.92 2.15
C ARG A 94 -9.08 -3.68 1.86
N MET A 95 -8.55 -2.48 2.13
CA MET A 95 -9.25 -1.22 1.84
C MET A 95 -9.48 -1.03 0.34
N PHE A 96 -8.48 -1.38 -0.48
CA PHE A 96 -8.62 -1.40 -1.94
C PHE A 96 -9.64 -2.44 -2.41
N ALA A 97 -9.63 -3.65 -1.85
CA ALA A 97 -10.59 -4.69 -2.20
C ALA A 97 -12.05 -4.31 -1.85
N GLU A 98 -12.27 -3.67 -0.70
CA GLU A 98 -13.57 -3.12 -0.33
C GLU A 98 -14.01 -2.00 -1.27
N SER A 99 -13.12 -1.06 -1.56
CA SER A 99 -13.39 0.06 -2.47
C SER A 99 -13.67 -0.40 -3.91
N ALA A 100 -12.93 -1.40 -4.41
CA ALA A 100 -13.16 -2.01 -5.72
C ALA A 100 -14.52 -2.72 -5.81
N ARG A 101 -15.02 -3.29 -4.69
CA ARG A 101 -16.36 -3.88 -4.64
C ARG A 101 -17.45 -2.80 -4.61
N ALA A 102 -17.20 -1.67 -3.96
CA ALA A 102 -18.12 -0.54 -3.90
C ALA A 102 -18.13 0.32 -5.18
N GLY A 103 -17.04 0.29 -5.96
CA GLY A 103 -16.86 1.15 -7.14
C GLY A 103 -16.48 2.59 -6.81
N HIS A 104 -16.13 2.88 -5.57
CA HIS A 104 -15.60 4.16 -5.12
C HIS A 104 -14.74 3.96 -3.87
N TRP A 105 -13.88 4.92 -3.56
CA TRP A 105 -13.07 4.88 -2.35
C TRP A 105 -13.95 5.02 -1.10
N LEU A 106 -13.71 4.18 -0.09
CA LEU A 106 -14.57 4.06 1.11
C LEU A 106 -14.00 4.71 2.38
N TYR A 107 -12.81 5.31 2.32
CA TYR A 107 -12.05 5.67 3.50
C TYR A 107 -11.56 7.12 3.46
N ASP A 108 -11.46 7.76 4.63
CA ASP A 108 -10.89 9.10 4.84
C ASP A 108 -9.70 9.01 5.81
#